data_AF-A0A1F5R3W7-F1
#
_entry.id   AF-A0A1F5R3W7-F1
#
_cell.length_a   1.000
_cell.length_b   1.000
_cell.length_c   1.000
_cell.angle_alpha   90.00
_cell.angle_beta   90.00
_cell.angle_gamma   90.00
#
_symmetry.space_group_name_H-M   'P 1'
#
loop_
_entity.id
_entity.type
_entity.pdbx_description
1 polymer ?
#
loop_
_entity_poly.entity_id
_entity_poly.type
_entity_poly.pdbx_seq_one_letter_code
_entity_poly.pdbx_strand_id
1 'polypeptide(L)'
;MRYESIHRTASLLFAAAMIGGCSSGPAPRSAQPPPSPLPQVSPETGFSRIVSGASDSVGSQLGSPDALYRYGFRQILPGSDRFTFQDRDLSFYFRPSPDALFIQIENRQDLPIWIDWDRSTFDDPIGGSSRLAHSSTRWQDRYGNQTPTQIPGLQRYTDYLLPMDYLVDPAGRSEQLHRPLFPEDAAAIQFADREFGVNLSFRIEDKPRTYTFRFKVASVLPR
;
A
#
# COMPACT_ATOMS: atom_id res chain seq x y z
N MET A 1 -26.39 47.77 -11.75
CA MET A 1 -27.71 47.21 -11.42
C MET A 1 -27.62 46.58 -10.04
N ARG A 2 -28.32 47.19 -9.07
CA ARG A 2 -28.54 46.67 -7.71
C ARG A 2 -29.68 45.65 -7.75
N TYR A 3 -29.60 44.60 -6.95
CA TYR A 3 -30.77 43.97 -6.33
C TYR A 3 -30.37 43.38 -4.97
N GLU A 4 -30.95 43.93 -3.91
CA GLU A 4 -30.96 43.44 -2.53
C GLU A 4 -32.17 42.51 -2.27
N SER A 5 -32.19 41.91 -1.06
CA SER A 5 -33.34 41.45 -0.25
C SER A 5 -33.35 39.91 -0.05
N ILE A 6 -32.96 39.33 1.09
CA ILE A 6 -33.51 39.35 2.48
C ILE A 6 -34.96 38.87 2.58
N HIS A 7 -35.17 37.76 3.30
CA HIS A 7 -36.30 37.37 4.19
C HIS A 7 -36.13 35.86 4.56
N ARG A 8 -36.50 35.29 5.72
CA ARG A 8 -37.03 35.72 7.03
C ARG A 8 -37.18 34.44 7.90
N THR A 9 -37.02 34.55 9.23
CA THR A 9 -37.80 33.94 10.36
C THR A 9 -38.48 32.57 10.23
N ALA A 10 -38.76 31.75 11.25
CA ALA A 10 -38.46 31.64 12.69
C ALA A 10 -39.26 30.40 13.20
N SER A 11 -38.78 29.77 14.28
CA SER A 11 -39.50 29.08 15.38
C SER A 11 -40.67 28.12 15.12
N LEU A 12 -40.59 26.94 15.74
CA LEU A 12 -41.71 26.37 16.51
C LEU A 12 -41.24 25.33 17.54
N LEU A 13 -41.62 25.59 18.80
CA LEU A 13 -41.58 24.68 19.95
C LEU A 13 -42.63 23.57 19.79
N PHE A 14 -42.34 22.38 20.33
CA PHE A 14 -43.36 21.51 20.93
C PHE A 14 -42.80 20.83 22.19
N ALA A 15 -43.58 20.94 23.27
CA ALA A 15 -43.40 20.24 24.54
C ALA A 15 -44.44 19.12 24.64
N ALA A 16 -44.10 17.99 25.28
CA ALA A 16 -44.98 17.23 26.18
C ALA A 16 -44.26 16.01 26.77
N ALA A 17 -44.53 15.77 28.05
CA ALA A 17 -43.96 14.76 28.93
C ALA A 17 -44.66 13.39 28.83
N MET A 18 -43.99 12.32 29.26
CA MET A 18 -44.62 11.15 29.91
C MET A 18 -43.64 10.43 30.85
N ILE A 19 -44.19 9.93 31.95
CA ILE A 19 -43.56 9.31 33.13
C ILE A 19 -43.65 7.79 33.05
N GLY A 20 -42.66 7.08 33.64
CA GLY A 20 -42.67 5.64 33.95
C GLY A 20 -41.35 5.00 33.50
N GLY A 21 -40.61 4.17 34.24
CA GLY A 21 -40.83 3.41 35.46
C GLY A 21 -39.81 2.24 35.42
N CYS A 22 -39.40 1.75 36.60
CA CYS A 22 -38.65 0.51 36.85
C CYS A 22 -37.11 0.50 36.65
N SER A 23 -36.44 0.84 37.75
CA SER A 23 -35.23 0.24 38.30
C SER A 23 -34.82 -1.15 37.76
N SER A 24 -33.65 -1.23 37.13
CA SER A 24 -32.80 -2.41 37.10
C SER A 24 -31.36 -1.97 37.41
N GLY A 25 -30.81 -2.49 38.51
CA GLY A 25 -29.47 -2.15 38.97
C GLY A 25 -28.38 -2.66 38.01
N PRO A 26 -27.25 -1.95 37.88
CA PRO A 26 -26.17 -2.39 37.01
C PRO A 26 -25.47 -3.63 37.58
N ALA A 27 -25.16 -4.59 36.71
CA ALA A 27 -24.25 -5.68 36.99
C ALA A 27 -22.86 -5.13 37.44
N PRO A 28 -22.12 -5.86 38.30
CA PRO A 28 -20.79 -5.43 38.73
C PRO A 28 -19.89 -5.22 37.51
N ARG A 29 -19.38 -3.99 37.38
CA ARG A 29 -18.39 -3.59 36.38
C ARG A 29 -17.11 -4.41 36.61
N SER A 30 -16.81 -5.30 35.67
CA SER A 30 -15.44 -5.74 35.43
C SER A 30 -14.58 -4.49 35.25
N ALA A 31 -13.55 -4.32 36.07
CA ALA A 31 -12.63 -3.20 35.96
C ALA A 31 -12.07 -3.15 34.53
N GLN A 32 -12.42 -2.09 33.80
CA GLN A 32 -11.91 -1.84 32.46
C GLN A 32 -10.41 -1.52 32.61
N PRO A 33 -9.49 -2.19 31.89
CA PRO A 33 -8.09 -1.82 31.92
C PRO A 33 -7.96 -0.34 31.53
N PRO A 34 -7.02 0.41 32.15
CA PRO A 34 -6.89 1.84 31.89
C PRO A 34 -6.75 2.10 30.38
N PRO A 35 -7.43 3.13 29.85
CA PRO A 35 -7.28 3.47 28.44
C PRO A 35 -5.81 3.75 28.15
N SER A 36 -5.28 3.11 27.11
CA SER A 36 -3.97 3.44 26.58
C SER A 36 -3.91 4.95 26.34
N PRO A 37 -2.81 5.64 26.73
CA PRO A 37 -2.67 7.05 26.45
C PRO A 37 -2.88 7.30 24.97
N LEU A 38 -3.80 8.20 24.64
CA LEU A 38 -3.94 8.71 23.28
C LEU A 38 -2.58 9.30 22.86
N PRO A 39 -2.12 9.06 21.62
CA PRO A 39 -0.92 9.70 21.11
C PRO A 39 -1.04 11.21 21.29
N GLN A 40 -0.19 11.80 22.12
CA GLN A 40 -0.12 13.25 22.25
C GLN A 40 0.52 13.80 20.97
N VAL A 41 -0.24 14.61 20.24
CA VAL A 41 0.26 15.38 19.11
C VAL A 41 1.06 16.56 19.69
N SER A 42 2.39 16.50 19.59
CA SER A 42 3.24 17.66 19.86
C SER A 42 3.09 18.68 18.72
N PRO A 43 2.74 19.95 18.99
CA PRO A 43 2.45 20.94 17.96
C PRO A 43 3.69 21.58 17.29
N GLU A 44 4.91 21.05 17.49
CA GLU A 44 6.14 21.77 17.11
C GLU A 44 6.93 21.22 15.91
N THR A 45 6.46 20.21 15.17
CA THR A 45 7.20 19.76 13.95
C THR A 45 6.36 19.50 12.70
N GLY A 46 5.04 19.66 12.71
CA GLY A 46 4.26 19.68 11.45
C GLY A 46 4.34 18.40 10.58
N PHE A 47 4.77 17.26 11.12
CA PHE A 47 4.77 15.98 10.41
C PHE A 47 3.92 14.95 11.14
N SER A 48 2.75 14.67 10.59
CA SER A 48 1.91 13.54 10.96
C SER A 48 1.56 12.77 9.69
N ARG A 49 2.37 11.76 9.37
CA ARG A 49 1.94 10.50 8.76
C ARG A 49 3.12 9.53 8.82
N ILE A 50 3.31 8.92 9.98
CA ILE A 50 3.86 7.56 10.00
C ILE A 50 2.75 6.72 9.35
N VAL A 51 2.93 6.33 8.08
CA VAL A 51 2.05 5.37 7.42
C VAL A 51 2.37 4.01 8.02
N SER A 52 1.87 3.78 9.24
CA SER A 52 1.79 2.46 9.85
C SER A 52 0.54 1.79 9.25
N GLY A 53 0.71 1.23 8.06
CA GLY A 53 -0.38 0.65 7.27
C GLY A 53 -0.10 -0.77 6.74
N ALA A 54 1.07 -1.34 7.00
CA ALA A 54 1.32 -2.75 6.71
C ALA A 54 1.34 -3.50 8.03
N SER A 55 0.26 -4.23 8.30
CA SER A 55 0.28 -5.33 9.25
C SER A 55 1.51 -6.19 8.96
N ASP A 56 2.32 -6.43 9.99
CA ASP A 56 3.52 -7.26 9.96
C ASP A 56 3.14 -8.72 9.63
N SER A 57 2.90 -8.96 8.35
CA SER A 57 2.50 -10.26 7.80
C SER A 57 3.29 -10.48 6.52
N VAL A 58 4.61 -10.55 6.69
CA VAL A 58 5.57 -11.06 5.70
C VAL A 58 5.54 -12.59 5.60
N GLY A 59 4.42 -13.23 5.95
CA GLY A 59 4.12 -14.58 5.53
C GLY A 59 3.85 -14.60 4.02
N SER A 60 4.25 -15.66 3.33
CA SER A 60 3.76 -15.94 1.98
C SER A 60 2.24 -16.00 2.00
N GLN A 61 1.57 -14.92 1.60
CA GLN A 61 0.15 -14.99 1.30
C GLN A 61 0.03 -15.99 0.15
N LEU A 62 -0.49 -17.18 0.49
CA LEU A 62 -0.99 -18.11 -0.52
C LEU A 62 -1.96 -17.31 -1.39
N GLY A 63 -2.00 -17.62 -2.68
CA GLY A 63 -2.96 -17.08 -3.63
C GLY A 63 -4.40 -17.05 -3.14
N SER A 64 -5.31 -16.60 -4.00
CA SER A 64 -6.74 -16.59 -3.68
C SER A 64 -7.21 -17.97 -3.13
N PRO A 65 -8.19 -18.00 -2.21
CA PRO A 65 -8.69 -19.25 -1.64
C PRO A 65 -9.08 -20.28 -2.71
N ASP A 66 -9.60 -19.79 -3.84
CA ASP A 66 -10.09 -20.57 -4.97
C ASP A 66 -9.06 -20.75 -6.10
N ALA A 67 -7.78 -20.44 -5.85
CA ALA A 67 -6.72 -20.55 -6.85
C ALA A 67 -6.55 -22.00 -7.35
N LEU A 68 -6.66 -22.20 -8.66
CA LEU A 68 -6.42 -23.50 -9.31
C LEU A 68 -4.92 -23.80 -9.45
N TYR A 69 -4.09 -22.76 -9.50
CA TYR A 69 -2.65 -22.87 -9.65
C TYR A 69 -1.90 -22.07 -8.58
N ARG A 70 -0.68 -22.51 -8.30
CA ARG A 70 0.29 -21.83 -7.44
C ARG A 70 1.54 -21.50 -8.22
N TYR A 71 2.12 -20.34 -7.91
CA TYR A 71 3.34 -19.85 -8.54
C TYR A 71 4.57 -20.08 -7.65
N GLY A 72 5.65 -20.55 -8.28
CA GLY A 72 7.00 -20.43 -7.76
C GLY A 72 7.73 -19.30 -8.47
N PHE A 73 8.42 -18.45 -7.71
CA PHE A 73 9.18 -17.32 -8.25
C PHE A 73 10.67 -17.48 -7.95
N ARG A 74 11.51 -16.79 -8.71
CA ARG A 74 12.94 -16.60 -8.42
C ARG A 74 13.37 -15.17 -8.74
N GLN A 75 14.34 -14.64 -8.01
CA GLN A 75 14.98 -13.36 -8.35
C GLN A 75 16.18 -13.63 -9.25
N ILE A 76 16.17 -13.03 -10.45
CA ILE A 76 17.22 -13.23 -11.47
C ILE A 76 18.18 -12.03 -11.56
N LEU A 77 17.75 -10.83 -11.14
CA LEU A 77 18.59 -9.64 -11.11
C LEU A 77 18.27 -8.77 -9.88
N PRO A 78 19.28 -8.35 -9.11
CA PRO A 78 20.51 -9.11 -8.88
C PRO A 78 20.15 -10.54 -8.43
N GLY A 79 20.89 -11.56 -8.85
CA GLY A 79 20.56 -12.94 -8.49
C GLY A 79 20.47 -13.15 -6.96
N SER A 80 19.40 -13.77 -6.48
CA SER A 80 19.18 -14.01 -5.05
C SER A 80 18.20 -15.16 -4.81
N ASP A 81 18.59 -16.12 -3.98
CA ASP A 81 17.73 -17.24 -3.58
C ASP A 81 16.78 -16.88 -2.42
N ARG A 82 16.98 -15.71 -1.81
CA ARG A 82 16.22 -15.24 -0.63
C ARG A 82 15.40 -13.99 -0.89
N PHE A 83 15.34 -13.54 -2.15
CA PHE A 83 14.67 -12.30 -2.54
C PHE A 83 15.21 -11.06 -1.80
N THR A 84 16.50 -11.08 -1.46
CA THR A 84 17.17 -9.99 -0.75
C THR A 84 18.25 -9.37 -1.59
N PHE A 85 18.45 -8.06 -1.44
CA PHE A 85 19.60 -7.32 -1.94
C PHE A 85 20.01 -6.27 -0.92
N GLN A 86 21.31 -6.01 -0.80
CA GLN A 86 21.80 -5.01 0.14
C GLN A 86 23.06 -4.35 -0.42
N ASP A 87 23.14 -3.03 -0.30
CA ASP A 87 24.36 -2.26 -0.51
C ASP A 87 24.69 -1.43 0.73
N ARG A 88 25.56 -0.44 0.59
CA ARG A 88 25.95 0.46 1.70
C ARG A 88 24.76 1.30 2.21
N ASP A 89 23.88 1.74 1.34
CA ASP A 89 22.88 2.77 1.61
C ASP A 89 21.51 2.15 1.94
N LEU A 90 21.18 1.00 1.33
CA LEU A 90 19.87 0.36 1.36
C LEU A 90 19.94 -1.16 1.52
N SER A 91 18.90 -1.71 2.16
CA SER A 91 18.58 -3.14 2.09
C SER A 91 17.17 -3.33 1.56
N PHE A 92 16.97 -4.34 0.74
CA PHE A 92 15.72 -4.69 0.09
C PHE A 92 15.38 -6.14 0.39
N TYR A 93 14.10 -6.38 0.68
CA TYR A 93 13.49 -7.69 0.70
C TYR A 93 12.23 -7.67 -0.15
N PHE A 94 12.09 -8.66 -1.02
CA PHE A 94 10.94 -8.81 -1.91
C PHE A 94 10.15 -10.05 -1.55
N ARG A 95 8.84 -9.97 -1.74
CA ARG A 95 7.94 -11.12 -1.69
C ARG A 95 7.04 -11.09 -2.93
N PRO A 96 7.47 -11.73 -4.03
CA PRO A 96 6.62 -11.94 -5.19
C PRO A 96 5.33 -12.68 -4.83
N SER A 97 4.21 -12.25 -5.41
CA SER A 97 2.90 -12.85 -5.27
C SER A 97 2.15 -12.79 -6.60
N PRO A 98 1.17 -13.69 -6.84
CA PRO A 98 0.25 -13.58 -7.97
C PRO A 98 -0.46 -12.21 -8.04
N ASP A 99 -0.68 -11.58 -6.90
CA ASP A 99 -1.45 -10.35 -6.78
C ASP A 99 -0.63 -9.07 -7.09
N ALA A 100 0.53 -8.94 -6.44
CA ALA A 100 1.43 -7.78 -6.52
C ALA A 100 2.86 -8.17 -6.13
N LEU A 101 3.83 -7.27 -6.35
CA LEU A 101 5.19 -7.42 -5.82
C LEU A 101 5.31 -6.70 -4.48
N PHE A 102 5.34 -7.44 -3.37
CA PHE A 102 5.53 -6.84 -2.06
C PHE A 102 7.00 -6.53 -1.80
N ILE A 103 7.26 -5.41 -1.15
CA ILE A 103 8.59 -4.91 -0.86
C ILE A 103 8.74 -4.47 0.60
N GLN A 104 9.95 -4.64 1.11
CA GLN A 104 10.45 -3.98 2.29
C GLN A 104 11.79 -3.34 1.95
N ILE A 105 11.94 -2.07 2.29
CA ILE A 105 13.15 -1.27 2.10
C ILE A 105 13.62 -0.82 3.48
N GLU A 106 14.88 -1.05 3.80
CA GLU A 106 15.53 -0.52 5.01
C GLU A 106 16.54 0.55 4.62
N ASN A 107 16.36 1.75 5.15
CA ASN A 107 17.36 2.81 5.06
C ASN A 107 18.49 2.52 6.05
N ARG A 108 19.70 2.32 5.54
CA ARG A 108 20.87 1.99 6.36
C ARG A 108 21.72 3.21 6.72
N GLN A 109 21.31 4.38 6.26
CA GLN A 109 21.92 5.65 6.57
C GLN A 109 21.18 6.34 7.71
N ASP A 110 21.86 7.21 8.43
CA ASP A 110 21.26 8.06 9.46
C ASP A 110 20.53 9.29 8.85
N LEU A 111 20.70 9.50 7.54
CA LEU A 111 20.05 10.56 6.78
C LEU A 111 18.81 10.03 6.05
N PRO A 112 17.79 10.87 5.83
CA PRO A 112 16.61 10.47 5.08
C PRO A 112 16.95 10.23 3.60
N ILE A 113 16.26 9.26 3.03
CA ILE A 113 16.27 8.99 1.59
C ILE A 113 14.85 9.13 1.04
N TRP A 114 14.74 9.34 -0.27
CA TRP A 114 13.44 9.48 -0.93
C TRP A 114 13.27 8.46 -2.03
N ILE A 115 12.10 7.83 -2.10
CA ILE A 115 11.66 7.06 -3.25
C ILE A 115 11.00 8.05 -4.24
N ASP A 116 11.51 8.09 -5.47
CA ASP A 116 10.94 8.86 -6.57
C ASP A 116 10.04 7.93 -7.40
N TRP A 117 8.74 7.95 -7.08
CA TRP A 117 7.74 7.10 -7.73
C TRP A 117 7.47 7.49 -9.18
N ASP A 118 7.59 8.77 -9.52
CA ASP A 118 7.37 9.25 -10.89
C ASP A 118 8.44 8.75 -11.85
N ARG A 119 9.67 8.55 -11.37
CA ARG A 119 10.77 7.95 -12.14
C ARG A 119 10.87 6.44 -12.01
N SER A 120 10.01 5.82 -11.21
CA SER A 120 10.01 4.38 -11.02
C SER A 120 9.09 3.69 -12.03
N THR A 121 9.54 2.56 -12.56
CA THR A 121 8.78 1.78 -13.56
C THR A 121 8.61 0.33 -13.14
N PHE A 122 7.56 -0.29 -13.68
CA PHE A 122 7.27 -1.70 -13.52
C PHE A 122 7.28 -2.37 -14.90
N ASP A 123 8.08 -3.43 -15.03
CA ASP A 123 8.08 -4.31 -16.20
C ASP A 123 7.15 -5.49 -15.91
N ASP A 124 6.05 -5.58 -16.66
CA ASP A 124 4.98 -6.54 -16.41
C ASP A 124 5.29 -7.94 -17.01
N PRO A 125 4.58 -8.98 -16.56
CA PRO A 125 4.81 -10.34 -17.05
C PRO A 125 4.46 -10.60 -18.52
N ILE A 126 3.72 -9.68 -19.17
CA ILE A 126 3.33 -9.79 -20.58
C ILE A 126 4.27 -9.01 -21.50
N GLY A 127 5.32 -8.40 -20.96
CA GLY A 127 6.38 -7.70 -21.68
C GLY A 127 6.17 -6.19 -21.82
N GLY A 128 5.14 -5.62 -21.19
CA GLY A 128 4.93 -4.19 -21.10
C GLY A 128 5.82 -3.56 -20.02
N SER A 129 6.06 -2.25 -20.15
CA SER A 129 6.70 -1.44 -19.11
C SER A 129 5.89 -0.17 -18.93
N SER A 130 5.54 0.15 -17.70
CA SER A 130 4.69 1.30 -17.38
C SER A 130 5.13 1.98 -16.09
N ARG A 131 4.48 3.11 -15.77
CA ARG A 131 4.62 3.73 -14.45
C ARG A 131 4.24 2.73 -13.37
N LEU A 132 4.89 2.83 -12.23
CA LEU A 132 4.61 1.97 -11.09
C LEU A 132 3.46 2.56 -10.26
N ALA A 133 2.52 1.74 -9.82
CA ALA A 133 1.57 2.05 -8.75
C ALA A 133 1.97 1.35 -7.46
N HIS A 134 1.63 1.98 -6.34
CA HIS A 134 1.91 1.52 -4.99
C HIS A 134 0.71 1.80 -4.05
N SER A 135 0.83 1.50 -2.75
CA SER A 135 -0.31 1.53 -1.81
C SER A 135 -1.10 2.84 -1.73
N SER A 136 -0.49 4.00 -1.99
CA SER A 136 -1.21 5.28 -2.00
C SER A 136 -1.73 5.69 -3.38
N THR A 137 -1.33 5.00 -4.44
CA THR A 137 -1.79 5.32 -5.79
C THR A 137 -3.27 4.98 -5.93
N ARG A 138 -4.03 5.84 -6.62
CA ARG A 138 -5.45 5.65 -6.90
C ARG A 138 -5.70 5.71 -8.40
N TRP A 139 -6.73 5.00 -8.86
CA TRP A 139 -7.11 4.96 -10.27
C TRP A 139 -7.42 6.36 -10.79
N GLN A 140 -8.09 7.20 -9.99
CA GLN A 140 -8.46 8.57 -10.36
C GLN A 140 -7.24 9.47 -10.62
N ASP A 141 -6.14 9.20 -9.93
CA ASP A 141 -4.91 10.03 -9.96
C ASP A 141 -3.81 9.44 -10.86
N ARG A 142 -4.08 8.34 -11.57
CA ARG A 142 -3.08 7.55 -12.32
C ARG A 142 -2.30 8.32 -13.40
N TYR A 143 -2.86 9.44 -13.88
CA TYR A 143 -2.22 10.31 -14.86
C TYR A 143 -1.48 11.50 -14.23
N GLY A 144 -1.66 11.74 -12.92
CA GLY A 144 -0.99 12.79 -12.18
C GLY A 144 0.41 12.38 -11.71
N ASN A 145 1.12 13.33 -11.13
CA ASN A 145 2.42 13.11 -10.50
C ASN A 145 2.26 12.34 -9.18
N GLN A 146 3.20 11.47 -8.87
CA GLN A 146 3.26 10.72 -7.62
C GLN A 146 4.22 11.39 -6.65
N THR A 147 3.71 11.71 -5.45
CA THR A 147 4.50 12.40 -4.44
C THR A 147 5.61 11.49 -3.93
N PRO A 148 6.89 11.91 -3.96
CA PRO A 148 7.99 11.12 -3.43
C PRO A 148 7.78 10.73 -1.97
N THR A 149 8.18 9.51 -1.61
CA THR A 149 8.05 9.01 -0.23
C THR A 149 9.39 9.06 0.48
N GLN A 150 9.42 9.67 1.66
CA GLN A 150 10.61 9.73 2.50
C GLN A 150 10.70 8.47 3.37
N ILE A 151 11.88 7.83 3.40
CA ILE A 151 12.24 6.82 4.39
C ILE A 151 13.22 7.50 5.37
N PRO A 152 12.82 7.72 6.63
CA PRO A 152 13.72 8.28 7.64
C PRO A 152 14.98 7.43 7.83
N GLY A 153 16.02 8.03 8.40
CA GLY A 153 17.27 7.33 8.72
C GLY A 153 17.03 6.12 9.62
N LEU A 154 17.71 5.01 9.33
CA LEU A 154 17.65 3.76 10.10
C LEU A 154 16.23 3.14 10.23
N GLN A 155 15.28 3.55 9.38
CA GLN A 155 13.91 3.04 9.37
C GLN A 155 13.62 2.09 8.21
N ARG A 156 12.52 1.35 8.37
CA ARG A 156 11.97 0.46 7.34
C ARG A 156 10.72 1.05 6.72
N TYR A 157 10.54 0.75 5.44
CA TYR A 157 9.38 1.07 4.63
C TYR A 157 8.86 -0.21 3.97
N THR A 158 7.55 -0.39 3.92
CA THR A 158 6.89 -1.56 3.35
C THR A 158 5.78 -1.13 2.42
N ASP A 159 5.67 -1.78 1.26
CA ASP A 159 4.66 -1.47 0.26
C ASP A 159 4.37 -2.67 -0.65
N TYR A 160 3.43 -2.53 -1.57
CA TYR A 160 3.26 -3.40 -2.73
C TYR A 160 3.39 -2.59 -4.01
N LEU A 161 3.81 -3.24 -5.08
CA LEU A 161 4.10 -2.63 -6.37
C LEU A 161 3.38 -3.40 -7.48
N LEU A 162 2.80 -2.67 -8.43
CA LEU A 162 2.17 -3.20 -9.62
C LEU A 162 2.19 -2.18 -10.77
N PRO A 163 1.99 -2.59 -12.04
CA PRO A 163 1.86 -1.66 -13.16
C PRO A 163 0.70 -0.68 -12.95
N MET A 164 0.90 0.61 -13.20
CA MET A 164 -0.15 1.64 -13.05
C MET A 164 -1.44 1.29 -13.81
N ASP A 165 -1.28 0.69 -14.99
CA ASP A 165 -2.40 0.30 -15.85
C ASP A 165 -3.20 -0.88 -15.29
N TYR A 166 -2.76 -1.51 -14.19
CA TYR A 166 -3.49 -2.58 -13.53
C TYR A 166 -4.53 -2.04 -12.54
N LEU A 167 -4.49 -0.74 -12.21
CA LEU A 167 -5.54 -0.12 -11.41
C LEU A 167 -6.88 -0.17 -12.15
N VAL A 168 -7.94 -0.47 -11.40
CA VAL A 168 -9.32 -0.52 -11.89
C VAL A 168 -10.14 0.58 -11.23
N ASP A 169 -11.11 1.13 -11.96
CA ASP A 169 -12.06 2.08 -11.40
C ASP A 169 -12.79 1.42 -10.21
N PRO A 170 -12.68 1.97 -8.99
CA PRO A 170 -13.34 1.38 -7.83
C PRO A 170 -14.87 1.51 -7.87
N ALA A 171 -15.45 2.20 -8.85
CA ALA A 171 -16.90 2.36 -9.04
C ALA A 171 -17.61 2.84 -7.77
N GLY A 172 -17.00 3.82 -7.08
CA GLY A 172 -17.50 4.40 -5.84
C GLY A 172 -17.13 3.65 -4.55
N ARG A 173 -16.36 2.56 -4.62
CA ARG A 173 -15.80 1.89 -3.44
C ARG A 173 -14.64 2.68 -2.84
N SER A 174 -14.45 2.54 -1.53
CA SER A 174 -13.31 3.15 -0.81
C SER A 174 -11.99 2.43 -1.06
N GLU A 175 -12.06 1.13 -1.37
CA GLU A 175 -10.90 0.30 -1.68
C GLU A 175 -10.46 0.49 -3.13
N GLN A 176 -9.16 0.65 -3.32
CA GLN A 176 -8.58 0.70 -4.66
C GLN A 176 -8.51 -0.72 -5.23
N LEU A 177 -9.24 -0.96 -6.33
CA LEU A 177 -9.21 -2.23 -7.03
C LEU A 177 -8.05 -2.30 -8.03
N HIS A 178 -7.52 -3.49 -8.27
CA HIS A 178 -6.54 -3.72 -9.33
C HIS A 178 -6.67 -5.14 -9.89
N ARG A 179 -6.05 -5.34 -11.06
CA ARG A 179 -5.84 -6.67 -11.63
C ARG A 179 -4.66 -7.36 -10.93
N PRO A 180 -4.67 -8.70 -10.80
CA PRO A 180 -3.51 -9.43 -10.30
C PRO A 180 -2.39 -9.40 -11.35
N LEU A 181 -1.13 -9.47 -10.91
CA LEU A 181 0.03 -9.67 -11.80
C LEU A 181 -0.05 -10.97 -12.59
N PHE A 182 -0.58 -12.01 -11.96
CA PHE A 182 -0.67 -13.36 -12.52
C PHE A 182 -2.08 -13.94 -12.27
N PRO A 183 -2.76 -14.46 -13.30
CA PRO A 183 -4.03 -15.15 -13.11
C PRO A 183 -3.81 -16.48 -12.38
N GLU A 184 -4.76 -16.88 -11.56
CA GLU A 184 -4.68 -18.14 -10.78
C GLU A 184 -5.61 -19.24 -11.32
N ASP A 185 -6.11 -19.05 -12.54
CA ASP A 185 -7.00 -19.97 -13.27
C ASP A 185 -6.23 -20.75 -14.35
N ALA A 186 -6.95 -21.37 -15.31
CA ALA A 186 -6.33 -22.13 -16.39
C ALA A 186 -5.35 -21.33 -17.26
N ALA A 187 -5.43 -19.99 -17.29
CA ALA A 187 -4.49 -19.15 -18.00
C ALA A 187 -3.11 -19.10 -17.32
N ALA A 188 -2.98 -19.53 -16.07
CA ALA A 188 -1.75 -19.48 -15.30
C ALA A 188 -0.56 -20.16 -16.00
N ILE A 189 -0.83 -21.26 -16.73
CA ILE A 189 0.17 -22.05 -17.46
C ILE A 189 0.95 -21.18 -18.47
N GLN A 190 0.30 -20.16 -19.06
CA GLN A 190 0.91 -19.29 -20.06
C GLN A 190 1.97 -18.34 -19.48
N PHE A 191 2.02 -18.22 -18.15
CA PHE A 191 2.96 -17.38 -17.43
C PHE A 191 4.23 -18.12 -16.99
N ALA A 192 4.34 -19.41 -17.30
CA ALA A 192 5.59 -20.15 -17.10
C ALA A 192 6.75 -19.43 -17.80
N ASP A 193 7.88 -19.34 -17.10
CA ASP A 193 9.09 -18.65 -17.57
C ASP A 193 8.97 -17.15 -17.87
N ARG A 194 7.84 -16.49 -17.58
CA ARG A 194 7.70 -15.04 -17.74
C ARG A 194 8.54 -14.29 -16.71
N GLU A 195 9.08 -13.16 -17.16
CA GLU A 195 9.85 -12.23 -16.34
C GLU A 195 9.05 -10.98 -16.03
N PHE A 196 9.33 -10.39 -14.88
CA PHE A 196 8.73 -9.14 -14.44
C PHE A 196 9.67 -8.45 -13.45
N GLY A 197 9.42 -7.19 -13.13
CA GLY A 197 10.23 -6.52 -12.13
C GLY A 197 10.05 -5.03 -12.08
N VAL A 198 10.99 -4.37 -11.42
CA VAL A 198 10.89 -2.93 -11.13
C VAL A 198 12.22 -2.23 -11.37
N ASN A 199 12.14 -0.96 -11.73
CA ASN A 199 13.24 -0.01 -11.65
C ASN A 199 12.83 1.05 -10.64
N LEU A 200 13.41 1.00 -9.45
CA LEU A 200 13.09 1.91 -8.35
C LEU A 200 14.09 3.05 -8.33
N SER A 201 13.60 4.27 -8.50
CA SER A 201 14.43 5.48 -8.43
C SER A 201 14.42 6.05 -7.02
N PHE A 202 15.60 6.38 -6.51
CA PHE A 202 15.80 6.97 -5.20
C PHE A 202 16.60 8.25 -5.31
N ARG A 203 16.40 9.16 -4.35
CA ARG A 203 17.28 10.29 -4.09
C ARG A 203 17.98 10.07 -2.76
N ILE A 204 19.30 9.90 -2.82
CA ILE A 204 20.18 9.66 -1.67
C ILE A 204 21.22 10.77 -1.70
N GLU A 205 21.27 11.61 -0.65
CA GLU A 205 22.15 12.81 -0.61
C GLU A 205 21.98 13.70 -1.86
N ASP A 206 20.72 13.92 -2.27
CA ASP A 206 20.33 14.66 -3.49
C ASP A 206 20.83 14.08 -4.82
N LYS A 207 21.42 12.89 -4.83
CA LYS A 207 21.83 12.19 -6.04
C LYS A 207 20.79 11.15 -6.44
N PRO A 208 20.33 11.16 -7.71
CA PRO A 208 19.45 10.10 -8.20
C PRO A 208 20.22 8.79 -8.32
N ARG A 209 19.63 7.70 -7.84
CA ARG A 209 20.12 6.33 -8.02
C ARG A 209 18.95 5.41 -8.35
N THR A 210 19.15 4.55 -9.35
CA THR A 210 18.15 3.56 -9.75
C THR A 210 18.60 2.16 -9.34
N TYR A 211 17.68 1.41 -8.75
CA TYR A 211 17.84 0.01 -8.41
C TYR A 211 16.93 -0.85 -9.27
N THR A 212 17.52 -1.81 -9.98
CA THR A 212 16.82 -2.68 -10.93
C THR A 212 16.68 -4.08 -10.33
N PHE A 213 15.44 -4.55 -10.25
CA PHE A 213 15.12 -5.89 -9.77
C PHE A 213 14.32 -6.65 -10.82
N ARG A 214 14.73 -7.88 -11.13
CA ARG A 214 14.01 -8.77 -12.05
C ARG A 214 13.76 -10.10 -11.38
N PHE A 215 12.56 -10.61 -11.63
CA PHE A 215 12.05 -11.87 -11.14
C PHE A 215 11.54 -12.69 -12.31
N LYS A 216 11.42 -13.98 -12.09
CA LYS A 216 10.93 -14.92 -13.08
C LYS A 216 9.99 -15.93 -12.44
N VAL A 217 8.94 -16.30 -13.15
CA VAL A 217 8.09 -17.44 -12.80
C VAL A 217 8.89 -18.72 -13.02
N ALA A 218 9.30 -19.35 -11.92
CA ALA A 218 10.09 -20.58 -11.90
C ALA A 218 9.22 -21.83 -12.06
N SER A 219 7.98 -21.80 -11.56
CA SER A 219 7.03 -22.90 -11.69
C SER A 219 5.59 -22.42 -11.62
N VAL A 220 4.70 -23.17 -12.28
CA VAL A 220 3.25 -23.05 -12.19
C VAL A 220 2.71 -24.44 -11.89
N LEU A 221 2.12 -24.65 -10.73
CA LEU A 221 1.72 -25.97 -10.22
C LEU A 221 0.22 -25.98 -9.90
N PRO A 222 -0.53 -27.02 -10.30
CA PRO A 222 -1.92 -27.18 -9.85
C PRO A 222 -2.02 -27.24 -8.32
N ARG A 223 -3.11 -26.70 -7.76
CA ARG A 223 -3.40 -26.71 -6.32
C ARG A 223 -4.16 -27.97 -5.90
#